data_AF-A0A6C0L3Y4-F1
#
_entry.id   AF-A0A6C0L3Y4-F1
#
_cell.length_a   1.000
_cell.length_b   1.000
_cell.length_c   1.000
_cell.angle_alpha   90.00
_cell.angle_beta   90.00
_cell.angle_gamma   90.00
#
_symmetry.space_group_name_H-M   'P 1'
#
loop_
_entity.id
_entity.type
_entity.pdbx_description
1 polymer ?
#
loop_
_entity_poly.entity_id
_entity_poly.type
_entity_poly.pdbx_seq_one_letter_code
_entity_poly.pdbx_strand_id
1 'polypeptide(L)'
;MGADVVLSKVDQHIKSMMLTYPTLFRSRLAALQHLFMTNGNGYEWNADGELVRLFESTRKQEMDYSDLEERKREVDRELAANHTGSLGRLFAGRAAALKREFSERRLIEADIDLYAVEHVMGEDQQSGVEWMKHFDPQWCVMRDAPFGALNPEWAAAAEETMQVASSAIWRHLGMYHDSFDRAKADAKWLRVYDQLEQILDKLDLTTGTKKRVAKQNEMAKKMIDEILAEQGQ
;
A
#
# COMPACT_ATOMS: atom_id res chain seq x y z
N MET A 1 0.92 -24.68 13.50
CA MET A 1 0.77 -23.70 14.60
C MET A 1 1.25 -22.38 14.05
N GLY A 2 0.35 -21.57 13.52
CA GLY A 2 0.68 -20.21 13.09
C GLY A 2 0.98 -19.37 14.32
N ALA A 3 1.99 -18.50 14.26
CA ALA A 3 2.18 -17.51 15.29
C ALA A 3 0.94 -16.61 15.33
N ASP A 4 0.35 -16.40 16.52
CA ASP A 4 -0.73 -15.43 16.67
C ASP A 4 -0.18 -14.05 16.34
N VAL A 5 -0.57 -13.50 15.19
CA VAL A 5 -0.19 -12.15 14.76
C VAL A 5 -0.99 -11.16 15.61
N VAL A 6 -0.30 -10.38 16.44
CA VAL A 6 -0.93 -9.33 17.25
C VAL A 6 -1.20 -8.12 16.35
N LEU A 7 -2.48 -7.86 16.07
CA LEU A 7 -2.90 -6.75 15.22
C LEU A 7 -2.98 -5.43 15.99
N SER A 8 -2.29 -4.41 15.48
CA SER A 8 -2.48 -3.02 15.93
C SER A 8 -3.88 -2.49 15.57
N LYS A 9 -4.25 -1.31 16.07
CA LYS A 9 -5.53 -0.69 15.71
C LYS A 9 -5.61 -0.40 14.21
N VAL A 10 -4.48 0.02 13.63
CA VAL A 10 -4.37 0.25 12.18
C VAL A 10 -4.53 -1.06 11.42
N ASP A 11 -3.85 -2.13 11.84
CA ASP A 11 -3.93 -3.43 11.14
C ASP A 11 -5.34 -4.01 11.18
N GLN A 12 -6.04 -3.89 12.32
CA GLN A 12 -7.45 -4.26 12.42
C GLN A 12 -8.33 -3.47 11.45
N HIS A 13 -8.02 -2.19 11.26
CA HIS A 13 -8.73 -1.33 10.31
C HIS A 13 -8.45 -1.71 8.86
N ILE A 14 -7.20 -2.00 8.51
CA ILE A 14 -6.80 -2.50 7.20
C ILE A 14 -7.46 -3.85 6.91
N LYS A 15 -7.39 -4.80 7.84
CA LYS A 15 -8.11 -6.08 7.77
C LYS A 15 -9.58 -5.86 7.46
N SER A 16 -10.24 -4.96 8.18
CA SER A 16 -11.65 -4.65 7.95
C SER A 16 -11.90 -4.08 6.55
N MET A 17 -11.02 -3.21 6.04
CA MET A 17 -11.12 -2.69 4.67
C MET A 17 -10.98 -3.79 3.63
N MET A 18 -9.97 -4.66 3.78
CA MET A 18 -9.68 -5.76 2.85
C MET A 18 -10.82 -6.80 2.82
N LEU A 19 -11.42 -7.13 3.97
CA LEU A 19 -12.57 -8.03 4.02
C LEU A 19 -13.84 -7.41 3.43
N THR A 20 -14.05 -6.11 3.67
CA THR A 20 -15.28 -5.42 3.24
C THR A 20 -15.27 -5.06 1.75
N TYR A 21 -14.11 -4.65 1.22
CA TYR A 21 -13.96 -4.21 -0.16
C TYR A 21 -12.75 -4.85 -0.86
N PRO A 22 -12.68 -6.20 -0.94
CA PRO A 22 -11.51 -6.91 -1.45
C PRO A 22 -11.16 -6.59 -2.91
N THR A 23 -12.13 -6.14 -3.70
CA THR A 23 -11.90 -5.68 -5.08
C THR A 23 -11.06 -4.41 -5.12
N LEU A 24 -11.32 -3.48 -4.19
CA LEU A 24 -10.63 -2.20 -4.07
C LEU A 24 -9.31 -2.34 -3.29
N PHE A 25 -9.34 -3.10 -2.21
CA PHE A 25 -8.24 -3.25 -1.26
C PHE A 25 -7.71 -4.69 -1.29
N ARG A 26 -6.99 -5.01 -2.37
CA ARG A 26 -6.37 -6.32 -2.57
C ARG A 26 -5.14 -6.55 -1.69
N SER A 27 -4.61 -5.47 -1.11
CA SER A 27 -3.42 -5.47 -0.27
C SER A 27 -3.52 -4.41 0.82
N ARG A 28 -2.66 -4.55 1.85
CA ARG A 28 -2.41 -3.50 2.83
C ARG A 28 -2.01 -2.19 2.14
N LEU A 29 -1.17 -2.25 1.11
CA LEU A 29 -0.67 -1.04 0.45
C LEU A 29 -1.81 -0.28 -0.24
N ALA A 30 -2.69 -1.00 -0.94
CA ALA A 30 -3.86 -0.39 -1.57
C ALA A 30 -4.78 0.27 -0.53
N ALA A 31 -4.98 -0.38 0.62
CA ALA A 31 -5.75 0.20 1.72
C ALA A 31 -5.09 1.46 2.29
N LEU A 32 -3.78 1.43 2.57
CA LEU A 32 -3.07 2.58 3.13
C LEU A 32 -2.95 3.75 2.14
N GLN A 33 -2.70 3.46 0.85
CA GLN A 33 -2.73 4.47 -0.22
C GLN A 33 -4.10 5.15 -0.29
N HIS A 34 -5.18 4.38 -0.16
CA HIS A 34 -6.51 4.96 -0.08
C HIS A 34 -6.68 5.87 1.16
N LEU A 35 -6.18 5.43 2.32
CA LEU A 35 -6.27 6.20 3.56
C LEU A 35 -5.43 7.48 3.57
N PHE A 36 -4.26 7.51 2.95
CA PHE A 36 -3.35 8.65 3.11
C PHE A 36 -3.12 9.47 1.85
N MET A 37 -3.43 8.91 0.68
CA MET A 37 -3.04 9.49 -0.62
C MET A 37 -4.23 9.73 -1.55
N THR A 38 -5.44 9.35 -1.16
CA THR A 38 -6.64 9.60 -1.96
C THR A 38 -7.39 10.84 -1.44
N ASN A 39 -7.81 11.70 -2.36
CA ASN A 39 -8.71 12.81 -2.04
C ASN A 39 -10.13 12.29 -1.79
N GLY A 40 -10.79 12.80 -0.76
CA GLY A 40 -12.18 12.45 -0.45
C GLY A 40 -12.36 10.99 -0.07
N ASN A 41 -11.42 10.41 0.67
CA ASN A 41 -11.46 9.01 1.10
C ASN A 41 -12.47 8.73 2.23
N GLY A 42 -13.19 9.75 2.73
CA GLY A 42 -14.18 9.61 3.78
C GLY A 42 -13.59 9.50 5.19
N TYR A 43 -12.36 10.00 5.40
CA TYR A 43 -11.69 10.02 6.70
C TYR A 43 -11.30 11.44 7.12
N GLU A 44 -11.21 11.64 8.43
CA GLU A 44 -10.66 12.85 9.05
C GLU A 44 -9.80 12.51 10.27
N TRP A 45 -8.95 13.45 10.67
CA TRP A 45 -8.19 13.36 11.91
C TRP A 45 -9.02 13.86 13.08
N ASN A 46 -9.08 13.08 14.16
CA ASN A 46 -9.67 13.54 15.41
C ASN A 46 -8.63 14.27 16.30
N ALA A 47 -9.09 14.78 17.45
CA ALA A 47 -8.24 15.50 18.40
C ALA A 47 -7.12 14.65 19.03
N ASP A 48 -7.28 13.33 19.04
CA ASP A 48 -6.30 12.38 19.58
C ASP A 48 -5.27 11.93 18.53
N GLY A 49 -5.29 12.55 17.34
CA GLY A 49 -4.38 12.20 16.25
C GLY A 49 -4.66 10.84 15.62
N GLU A 50 -5.91 10.37 15.70
CA GLU A 50 -6.38 9.15 15.07
C GLU A 50 -7.18 9.45 13.82
N LEU A 51 -7.07 8.54 12.84
CA LEU A 51 -7.85 8.61 11.62
C LEU A 51 -9.22 7.95 11.83
N VAL A 52 -10.29 8.73 11.68
CA VAL A 52 -11.68 8.28 11.91
C VAL A 52 -12.51 8.37 10.64
N ARG A 53 -13.49 7.48 10.48
CA ARG A 53 -14.41 7.48 9.32
C ARG A 53 -15.49 8.54 9.51
N LEU A 54 -15.77 9.30 8.47
CA LEU A 54 -16.89 10.25 8.40
C LEU A 54 -18.25 9.56 8.25
N PHE A 55 -18.25 8.35 7.67
CA PHE A 55 -19.46 7.60 7.37
C PHE A 55 -19.42 6.22 8.01
N GLU A 56 -20.55 5.77 8.54
CA GLU A 56 -20.70 4.40 9.00
C GLU A 56 -20.68 3.45 7.82
N SER A 57 -19.96 2.33 7.98
CA SER A 57 -19.91 1.25 6.99
C SER A 57 -20.00 -0.08 7.73
N THR A 58 -20.76 -1.02 7.18
CA THR A 58 -20.84 -2.37 7.73
C THR A 58 -19.48 -3.06 7.62
N ARG A 59 -18.86 -3.33 8.76
CA ARG A 59 -17.61 -4.11 8.83
C ARG A 59 -17.93 -5.58 8.63
N LYS A 60 -17.30 -6.22 7.66
CA LYS A 60 -17.42 -7.67 7.44
C LYS A 60 -16.34 -8.44 8.20
N GLN A 61 -16.70 -9.62 8.71
CA GLN A 61 -15.79 -10.57 9.35
C GLN A 61 -15.23 -11.60 8.36
N GLU A 62 -15.92 -11.78 7.24
CA GLU A 62 -15.54 -12.66 6.13
C GLU A 62 -15.44 -11.81 4.87
N MET A 63 -14.63 -12.27 3.92
CA MET A 63 -14.37 -11.54 2.69
C MET A 63 -15.61 -11.51 1.80
N ASP A 64 -15.90 -10.35 1.20
CA ASP A 64 -17.00 -10.22 0.25
C ASP A 64 -16.64 -10.80 -1.14
N TYR A 65 -17.41 -11.80 -1.57
CA TYR A 65 -17.29 -12.43 -2.89
C TYR A 65 -18.45 -12.09 -3.83
N SER A 66 -19.41 -11.26 -3.41
CA SER A 66 -20.63 -11.01 -4.18
C SER A 66 -20.35 -10.45 -5.57
N ASP A 67 -19.35 -9.59 -5.72
CA ASP A 67 -18.91 -9.04 -7.01
C ASP A 67 -18.35 -10.12 -7.95
N LEU A 68 -17.59 -11.08 -7.41
CA LEU A 68 -17.05 -12.19 -8.20
C LEU A 68 -18.13 -13.21 -8.57
N GLU A 69 -19.10 -13.45 -7.69
CA GLU A 69 -20.24 -14.31 -7.99
C GLU A 69 -21.10 -13.72 -9.11
N GLU A 70 -21.35 -12.42 -9.08
CA GLU A 70 -22.08 -11.72 -10.14
C GLU A 70 -21.35 -11.81 -11.48
N ARG A 71 -20.06 -11.46 -11.50
CA ARG A 71 -19.21 -11.57 -12.71
C ARG A 71 -19.12 -13.00 -13.21
N LYS A 72 -19.10 -14.00 -12.32
CA LYS A 72 -19.12 -15.42 -12.71
C LYS A 72 -20.43 -15.78 -13.41
N ARG A 73 -21.58 -15.36 -12.89
CA ARG A 73 -22.90 -15.61 -13.54
C ARG A 73 -22.97 -14.95 -14.92
N GLU A 74 -22.36 -13.79 -15.10
CA GLU A 74 -22.24 -13.13 -16.40
C GLU A 74 -21.40 -13.96 -17.37
N VAL A 75 -20.17 -14.32 -16.98
CA VAL A 75 -19.26 -15.10 -17.83
C VAL A 75 -19.80 -16.49 -18.16
N ASP A 76 -20.46 -17.16 -17.22
CA ASP A 76 -21.10 -18.46 -17.46
C ASP A 76 -22.22 -18.35 -18.52
N ARG A 77 -23.01 -17.27 -18.50
CA ARG A 77 -24.02 -16.99 -19.54
C ARG A 77 -23.39 -16.73 -20.90
N GLU A 78 -22.31 -15.92 -20.95
CA GLU A 78 -21.59 -15.62 -22.19
C GLU A 78 -20.97 -16.87 -22.82
N LEU A 79 -20.38 -17.75 -21.99
CA LEU A 79 -19.81 -19.03 -22.41
C LEU A 79 -20.85 -19.99 -22.99
N ALA A 80 -22.01 -20.11 -22.32
CA ALA A 80 -23.10 -20.94 -22.81
C ALA A 80 -23.61 -20.46 -24.19
N ALA A 81 -23.70 -19.14 -24.38
CA ALA A 81 -24.14 -18.54 -25.63
C ALA A 81 -23.08 -18.60 -26.75
N ASN A 82 -21.78 -18.57 -26.42
CA ASN A 82 -20.69 -18.42 -27.39
C ASN A 82 -19.58 -19.45 -27.14
N HIS A 83 -19.89 -20.74 -27.28
CA HIS A 83 -18.98 -21.83 -26.93
C HIS A 83 -17.94 -22.19 -28.02
N THR A 84 -17.94 -21.52 -29.17
CA THR A 84 -16.99 -21.78 -30.28
C THR A 84 -16.34 -20.50 -30.82
N GLY A 85 -15.25 -20.67 -31.58
CA GLY A 85 -14.58 -19.57 -32.27
C GLY A 85 -13.76 -18.64 -31.35
N SER A 86 -13.48 -17.44 -31.83
CA SER A 86 -12.68 -16.43 -31.11
C SER A 86 -13.37 -15.92 -29.84
N LEU A 87 -14.69 -15.75 -29.88
CA LEU A 87 -15.49 -15.31 -28.72
C LEU A 87 -15.49 -16.36 -27.60
N GLY A 88 -15.63 -17.64 -27.93
CA GLY A 88 -15.52 -18.71 -26.92
C GLY A 88 -14.16 -18.75 -26.24
N ARG A 89 -13.06 -18.52 -26.98
CA ARG A 89 -11.72 -18.40 -26.38
C ARG A 89 -11.58 -17.18 -25.46
N LEU A 90 -12.16 -16.05 -25.84
CA LEU A 90 -12.15 -14.83 -25.02
C LEU A 90 -12.88 -15.06 -23.69
N PHE A 91 -14.09 -15.62 -23.73
CA PHE A 91 -14.88 -15.88 -22.53
C PHE A 91 -14.24 -16.97 -21.65
N ALA A 92 -13.61 -17.98 -22.25
CA ALA A 92 -12.83 -18.97 -21.50
C ALA A 92 -11.64 -18.32 -20.78
N GLY A 93 -10.96 -17.36 -21.42
CA GLY A 93 -9.92 -16.55 -20.79
C GLY A 93 -10.44 -15.72 -19.61
N ARG A 94 -11.60 -15.08 -19.76
CA ARG A 94 -12.27 -14.35 -18.66
C ARG A 94 -12.63 -15.27 -17.50
N ALA A 95 -13.15 -16.48 -17.79
CA ALA A 95 -13.47 -17.47 -16.76
C ALA A 95 -12.22 -17.95 -16.01
N ALA A 96 -11.11 -18.17 -16.73
CA ALA A 96 -9.83 -18.52 -16.11
C ALA A 96 -9.31 -17.38 -15.21
N ALA A 97 -9.41 -16.13 -15.65
CA ALA A 97 -9.04 -14.97 -14.85
C ALA A 97 -9.91 -14.82 -13.59
N LEU A 98 -11.23 -15.02 -13.69
CA LEU A 98 -12.13 -15.02 -12.54
C LEU A 98 -11.80 -16.14 -11.55
N LYS A 99 -11.50 -17.35 -12.03
CA LYS A 99 -11.10 -18.47 -11.17
C LYS A 99 -9.82 -18.14 -10.41
N ARG A 100 -8.84 -17.52 -11.08
CA ARG A 100 -7.61 -17.04 -10.45
C ARG A 100 -7.91 -15.99 -9.37
N GLU A 101 -8.75 -14.99 -9.67
CA GLU A 101 -9.13 -13.94 -8.71
C GLU A 101 -9.84 -14.51 -7.47
N PHE A 102 -10.73 -15.49 -7.64
CA PHE A 102 -11.33 -16.23 -6.51
C PHE A 102 -10.29 -16.95 -5.66
N SER A 103 -9.33 -17.64 -6.28
CA SER A 103 -8.26 -18.36 -5.56
C SER A 103 -7.35 -17.41 -4.79
N GLU A 104 -6.98 -16.27 -5.39
CA GLU A 104 -6.18 -15.24 -4.73
C GLU A 104 -6.89 -14.66 -3.51
N ARG A 105 -8.17 -14.28 -3.64
CA ARG A 105 -8.96 -13.75 -2.52
C ARG A 105 -9.11 -14.75 -1.36
N ARG A 106 -9.32 -16.03 -1.68
CA ARG A 106 -9.40 -17.09 -0.65
C ARG A 106 -8.09 -17.29 0.10
N LEU A 107 -6.96 -17.17 -0.60
CA LEU A 107 -5.65 -17.23 0.05
C LEU A 107 -5.46 -16.04 0.98
N ILE A 108 -5.81 -14.83 0.53
CA ILE A 108 -5.73 -13.62 1.34
C ILE A 108 -6.64 -13.73 2.57
N GLU A 109 -7.88 -14.20 2.40
CA GLU A 109 -8.82 -14.38 3.50
C GLU A 109 -8.31 -15.39 4.54
N ALA A 110 -7.71 -16.50 4.10
CA ALA A 110 -7.18 -17.54 5.00
C ALA A 110 -6.06 -17.01 5.90
N ASP A 111 -5.23 -16.11 5.37
CA ASP A 111 -4.07 -15.53 6.06
C ASP A 111 -4.24 -14.01 6.29
N ILE A 112 -5.48 -13.54 6.47
CA ILE A 112 -5.82 -12.10 6.42
C ILE A 112 -5.05 -11.27 7.45
N ASP A 113 -4.73 -11.84 8.61
CA ASP A 113 -3.98 -11.15 9.66
C ASP A 113 -2.54 -10.86 9.22
N LEU A 114 -1.92 -11.77 8.48
CA LEU A 114 -0.60 -11.58 7.90
C LEU A 114 -0.63 -10.50 6.82
N TYR A 115 -1.56 -10.60 5.87
CA TYR A 115 -1.73 -9.63 4.79
C TYR A 115 -2.16 -8.24 5.28
N ALA A 116 -2.80 -8.15 6.44
CA ALA A 116 -3.17 -6.88 7.04
C ALA A 116 -1.98 -6.19 7.71
N VAL A 117 -0.97 -6.91 8.19
CA VAL A 117 0.20 -6.35 8.89
C VAL A 117 1.34 -6.04 7.95
N GLU A 118 1.64 -6.92 7.00
CA GLU A 118 2.81 -6.80 6.14
C GLU A 118 2.43 -6.58 4.67
N HIS A 119 3.20 -5.73 4.00
CA HIS A 119 3.28 -5.75 2.54
C HIS A 119 4.03 -6.99 2.09
N VAL A 120 3.32 -8.00 1.57
CA VAL A 120 3.96 -9.25 1.13
C VAL A 120 4.63 -9.04 -0.24
N MET A 121 5.88 -9.51 -0.37
CA MET A 121 6.65 -9.49 -1.62
C MET A 121 5.85 -10.18 -2.76
N GLY A 122 5.53 -9.43 -3.81
CA GLY A 122 4.76 -9.94 -4.97
C GLY A 122 3.34 -9.40 -5.06
N GLU A 123 2.87 -8.62 -4.09
CA GLU A 123 1.77 -7.68 -4.32
C GLU A 123 2.17 -6.79 -5.49
N ASP A 124 1.48 -6.99 -6.61
CA ASP A 124 1.89 -6.51 -7.92
C ASP A 124 2.27 -5.04 -7.83
N GLN A 125 3.45 -4.73 -8.36
CA GLN A 125 4.03 -3.40 -8.39
C GLN A 125 3.23 -2.48 -9.32
N GLN A 126 2.00 -2.16 -8.91
CA GLN A 126 1.50 -0.79 -9.00
C GLN A 126 2.31 0.12 -8.06
N SER A 127 3.64 -0.06 -7.98
CA SER A 127 4.60 0.82 -7.35
C SER A 127 5.34 1.66 -8.41
N GLY A 128 4.84 1.67 -9.65
CA GLY A 128 5.21 2.67 -10.65
C GLY A 128 4.52 4.00 -10.39
N VAL A 129 5.01 5.10 -10.95
CA VAL A 129 4.38 6.44 -10.78
C VAL A 129 2.97 6.57 -11.38
N GLU A 130 2.47 5.55 -12.07
CA GLU A 130 1.16 5.54 -12.73
C GLU A 130 0.00 5.82 -11.77
N TRP A 131 -0.05 5.16 -10.62
CA TRP A 131 -1.09 5.43 -9.61
C TRP A 131 -0.93 6.80 -8.95
N MET A 132 0.30 7.32 -8.91
CA MET A 132 0.62 8.66 -8.38
C MET A 132 0.24 9.80 -9.31
N LYS A 133 -0.19 9.53 -10.55
CA LYS A 133 -0.50 10.60 -11.53
C LYS A 133 -1.57 11.57 -11.05
N HIS A 134 -2.49 11.08 -10.21
CA HIS A 134 -3.60 11.80 -9.61
C HIS A 134 -3.37 12.19 -8.14
N PHE A 135 -2.22 11.82 -7.57
CA PHE A 135 -1.89 12.23 -6.22
C PHE A 135 -1.61 13.73 -6.18
N ASP A 136 -2.29 14.41 -5.27
CA ASP A 136 -1.98 15.78 -4.87
C ASP A 136 -1.88 15.81 -3.33
N PRO A 137 -0.69 16.07 -2.76
CA PRO A 137 -0.51 16.11 -1.32
C PRO A 137 -1.30 17.24 -0.65
N GLN A 138 -1.78 18.23 -1.41
CA GLN A 138 -2.67 19.26 -0.88
C GLN A 138 -4.10 18.74 -0.73
N TRP A 139 -4.47 17.65 -1.38
CA TRP A 139 -5.85 17.17 -1.44
C TRP A 139 -6.03 15.82 -0.78
N CYS A 140 -5.02 15.30 -0.07
CA CYS A 140 -5.15 14.10 0.74
C CYS A 140 -5.28 14.43 2.23
N VAL A 141 -5.67 13.44 3.03
CA VAL A 141 -5.88 13.62 4.48
C VAL A 141 -4.60 14.03 5.22
N MET A 142 -3.43 13.80 4.64
CA MET A 142 -2.16 14.22 5.23
C MET A 142 -1.94 15.74 5.22
N ARG A 143 -2.67 16.50 4.39
CA ARG A 143 -2.62 17.97 4.41
C ARG A 143 -2.93 18.50 5.81
N ASP A 144 -3.99 17.95 6.41
CA ASP A 144 -4.56 18.44 7.66
C ASP A 144 -4.15 17.56 8.86
N ALA A 145 -3.12 16.73 8.70
CA ALA A 145 -2.64 15.87 9.77
C ALA A 145 -2.12 16.69 10.96
N PRO A 146 -2.53 16.37 12.20
CA PRO A 146 -2.05 17.03 13.41
C PRO A 146 -0.64 16.54 13.76
N PHE A 147 0.33 16.86 12.91
CA PHE A 147 1.73 16.46 13.11
C PHE A 147 2.24 16.87 14.50
N GLY A 148 2.88 15.93 15.20
CA GLY A 148 3.31 16.09 16.60
C GLY A 148 2.29 15.63 17.64
N ALA A 149 1.04 15.40 17.24
CA ALA A 149 0.00 14.78 18.06
C ALA A 149 -0.58 13.49 17.43
N LEU A 150 -0.02 13.04 16.30
CA LEU A 150 -0.45 11.79 15.66
C LEU A 150 -0.24 10.61 16.59
N ASN A 151 -1.23 9.70 16.60
CA ASN A 151 -1.04 8.40 17.20
C ASN A 151 0.12 7.66 16.51
N PRO A 152 1.04 7.01 17.26
CA PRO A 152 2.23 6.38 16.68
C PRO A 152 1.95 5.30 15.63
N GLU A 153 0.87 4.52 15.77
CA GLU A 153 0.51 3.47 14.81
C GLU A 153 0.06 4.08 13.47
N TRP A 154 -0.79 5.12 13.54
CA TRP A 154 -1.22 5.86 12.36
C TRP A 154 -0.06 6.58 11.67
N ALA A 155 0.86 7.17 12.44
CA ALA A 155 2.05 7.81 11.90
C ALA A 155 2.98 6.81 11.20
N ALA A 156 3.20 5.64 11.80
CA ALA A 156 4.02 4.58 11.20
C ALA A 156 3.42 4.06 9.88
N ALA A 157 2.10 3.84 9.84
CA ALA A 157 1.42 3.36 8.63
C ALA A 157 1.37 4.42 7.51
N ALA A 158 1.24 5.70 7.88
CA ALA A 158 1.39 6.81 6.93
C ALA A 158 2.81 6.87 6.37
N GLU A 159 3.82 6.73 7.24
CA GLU A 159 5.22 6.74 6.85
C GLU A 159 5.55 5.61 5.88
N GLU A 160 5.12 4.38 6.18
CA GLU A 160 5.25 3.20 5.31
C GLU A 160 4.80 3.51 3.87
N THR A 161 3.60 4.08 3.73
CA THR A 161 3.01 4.39 2.41
C THR A 161 3.77 5.51 1.70
N MET A 162 4.13 6.57 2.42
CA MET A 162 4.83 7.73 1.87
C MET A 162 6.26 7.37 1.44
N GLN A 163 6.94 6.47 2.15
CA GLN A 163 8.25 5.95 1.76
C GLN A 163 8.18 5.14 0.46
N VAL A 164 7.15 4.31 0.29
CA VAL A 164 6.91 3.57 -0.96
C VAL A 164 6.66 4.55 -2.12
N ALA A 165 5.83 5.57 -1.89
CA ALA A 165 5.56 6.61 -2.88
C ALA A 165 6.79 7.43 -3.26
N SER A 166 7.57 7.89 -2.26
CA SER A 166 8.80 8.64 -2.47
C SER A 166 9.82 7.81 -3.26
N SER A 167 9.99 6.53 -2.91
CA SER A 167 10.87 5.60 -3.63
C SER A 167 10.46 5.39 -5.10
N ALA A 168 9.15 5.31 -5.37
CA ALA A 168 8.63 5.18 -6.73
C ALA A 168 8.97 6.40 -7.58
N ILE A 169 8.80 7.62 -7.03
CA ILE A 169 9.13 8.86 -7.74
C ILE A 169 10.64 9.01 -7.91
N TRP A 170 11.43 8.69 -6.88
CA TRP A 170 12.89 8.73 -6.94
C TRP A 170 13.45 7.85 -8.07
N ARG A 171 12.89 6.64 -8.24
CA ARG A 171 13.21 5.75 -9.37
C ARG A 171 12.76 6.34 -10.70
N HIS A 172 11.54 6.87 -10.78
CA HIS A 172 11.01 7.46 -12.00
C HIS A 172 11.81 8.66 -12.50
N LEU A 173 12.27 9.51 -11.58
CA LEU A 173 13.11 10.66 -11.86
C LEU A 173 14.56 10.29 -12.19
N GLY A 174 14.97 9.03 -11.96
CA GLY A 174 16.35 8.59 -12.17
C GLY A 174 17.33 9.16 -11.16
N MET A 175 16.88 9.57 -9.97
CA MET A 175 17.70 10.22 -8.94
C MET A 175 18.79 9.33 -8.33
N TYR A 176 18.79 8.06 -8.70
CA TYR A 176 19.78 7.06 -8.31
C TYR A 176 21.00 7.03 -9.21
N HIS A 177 20.94 7.71 -10.36
CA HIS A 177 22.07 7.83 -11.28
C HIS A 177 22.92 9.04 -10.92
N ASP A 178 24.24 8.89 -10.99
CA ASP A 178 25.20 9.99 -10.80
C ASP A 178 25.03 11.13 -11.83
N SER A 179 24.38 10.83 -12.95
CA SER A 179 24.08 11.79 -14.02
C SER A 179 22.77 12.57 -13.81
N PHE A 180 22.06 12.36 -12.69
CA PHE A 180 20.81 13.06 -12.40
C PHE A 180 21.05 14.58 -12.29
N ASP A 181 20.34 15.33 -13.14
CA ASP A 181 20.34 16.79 -13.12
C ASP A 181 18.96 17.28 -12.70
N ARG A 182 18.88 17.75 -11.45
CA ARG A 182 17.64 18.24 -10.84
C ARG A 182 17.01 19.38 -11.63
N ALA A 183 17.79 20.20 -12.33
CA ALA A 183 17.28 21.32 -13.12
C ALA A 183 16.56 20.87 -14.41
N LYS A 184 16.83 19.63 -14.87
CA LYS A 184 16.21 19.03 -16.06
C LYS A 184 15.13 18.01 -15.73
N ALA A 185 14.94 17.69 -14.45
CA ALA A 185 13.93 16.75 -14.01
C ALA A 185 12.51 17.27 -14.28
N ASP A 186 11.54 16.37 -14.41
CA ASP A 186 10.13 16.74 -14.53
C ASP A 186 9.69 17.53 -13.29
N ALA A 187 9.35 18.80 -13.48
CA ALA A 187 9.04 19.73 -12.41
C ALA A 187 7.78 19.33 -11.61
N LYS A 188 6.83 18.60 -12.21
CA LYS A 188 5.65 18.09 -11.50
C LYS A 188 6.10 17.02 -10.51
N TRP A 189 6.82 16.02 -11.00
CA TRP A 189 7.26 14.89 -10.17
C TRP A 189 8.25 15.31 -9.08
N LEU A 190 9.15 16.25 -9.39
CA LEU A 190 10.08 16.79 -8.41
C LEU A 190 9.35 17.51 -7.26
N ARG A 191 8.30 18.28 -7.58
CA ARG A 191 7.47 18.95 -6.55
C ARG A 191 6.77 17.93 -5.66
N VAL A 192 6.18 16.89 -6.25
CA VAL A 192 5.51 15.84 -5.47
C VAL A 192 6.51 15.13 -4.57
N TYR A 193 7.69 14.79 -5.08
CA TYR A 193 8.77 14.22 -4.29
C TYR A 193 9.14 15.10 -3.10
N ASP A 194 9.38 16.40 -3.31
CA ASP A 194 9.74 17.33 -2.24
C ASP A 194 8.65 17.45 -1.17
N GLN A 195 7.37 17.40 -1.57
CA GLN A 195 6.25 17.43 -0.65
C GLN A 195 6.15 16.14 0.18
N LEU A 196 6.40 14.98 -0.44
CA LEU A 196 6.47 13.71 0.27
C LEU A 196 7.61 13.70 1.30
N GLU A 197 8.79 14.20 0.94
CA GLU A 197 9.93 14.31 1.86
C GLU A 197 9.61 15.21 3.06
N GLN A 198 8.93 16.34 2.83
CA GLN A 198 8.46 17.21 3.93
C GLN A 198 7.44 16.52 4.84
N ILE A 199 6.54 15.69 4.29
CA ILE A 199 5.60 14.90 5.09
C ILE A 199 6.36 13.83 5.90
N LEU A 200 7.30 13.14 5.28
CA LEU A 200 8.16 12.15 5.93
C LEU A 200 8.97 12.75 7.07
N ASP A 201 9.54 13.95 6.89
CA ASP A 201 10.23 14.69 7.96
C ASP A 201 9.32 14.95 9.17
N LYS A 202 8.06 15.32 8.93
CA LYS A 202 7.09 15.57 9.99
C LYS A 202 6.63 14.28 10.68
N LEU A 203 6.48 13.19 9.93
CA LEU A 203 6.13 11.88 10.48
C LEU A 203 7.25 11.32 11.37
N ASP A 204 8.52 11.53 10.97
CA ASP A 204 9.70 11.11 11.73
C ASP A 204 9.76 11.72 13.13
N LEU A 205 9.16 12.90 13.35
CA LEU A 205 9.03 13.48 14.69
C LEU A 205 8.24 12.59 15.66
N THR A 206 7.34 11.75 15.13
CA THR A 206 6.51 10.82 15.89
C THR A 206 7.09 9.41 15.86
N THR A 207 7.54 8.93 14.70
CA THR A 207 7.97 7.53 14.51
C THR A 207 9.44 7.30 14.87
N GLY A 208 10.29 8.33 14.78
CA GLY A 208 11.73 8.24 15.00
C GLY A 208 12.45 7.28 14.04
N THR A 209 11.86 7.01 12.87
CA THR A 209 12.37 6.04 11.90
C THR A 209 13.76 6.40 11.38
N LYS A 210 14.04 7.66 11.04
CA LYS A 210 15.36 8.10 10.55
C LYS A 210 16.45 7.81 11.58
N LYS A 211 16.18 8.09 12.86
CA LYS A 211 17.10 7.79 13.96
C LYS A 211 17.33 6.28 14.10
N ARG A 212 16.27 5.47 13.97
CA ARG A 212 16.36 4.01 14.02
C ARG A 212 17.17 3.45 12.85
N VAL A 213 16.91 3.90 11.64
CA VAL A 213 17.63 3.48 10.42
C VAL A 213 19.10 3.90 10.47
N ALA A 214 19.41 5.13 10.92
CA ALA A 214 20.79 5.56 11.10
C ALA A 214 21.57 4.65 12.06
N LYS A 215 20.96 4.26 13.18
CA LYS A 215 21.55 3.33 14.15
C LYS A 215 21.75 1.93 13.55
N GLN A 216 20.79 1.43 12.77
CA GLN A 216 20.91 0.14 12.07
C GLN A 216 22.02 0.16 11.03
N ASN A 217 22.13 1.23 10.23
CA ASN A 217 23.20 1.39 9.25
C ASN A 217 24.59 1.47 9.90
N GLU A 218 24.71 2.16 11.03
CA GLU A 218 25.96 2.19 11.79
C GLU A 218 26.34 0.79 12.29
N MET A 219 25.38 0.03 12.79
CA MET A 219 25.59 -1.35 13.26
C MET A 219 25.97 -2.28 12.12
N ALA A 220 25.24 -2.23 11.00
CA ALA A 220 25.53 -3.01 9.80
C ALA A 220 26.93 -2.69 9.25
N LYS A 221 27.31 -1.41 9.21
CA LYS A 221 28.65 -1.00 8.80
C LYS A 221 29.73 -1.58 9.72
N LYS A 222 29.56 -1.50 11.03
CA LYS A 222 30.50 -2.11 12.00
C LYS A 222 30.64 -3.62 11.79
N MET A 223 29.53 -4.33 11.59
CA MET A 223 29.56 -5.77 11.32
C MET A 223 30.28 -6.10 10.00
N ILE A 224 30.06 -5.31 8.95
CA ILE A 224 30.76 -5.49 7.66
C ILE A 224 32.26 -5.22 7.84
N ASP A 225 32.63 -4.15 8.53
CA ASP A 225 34.03 -3.80 8.80
C ASP A 225 34.73 -4.90 9.62
N GLU A 226 34.05 -5.50 10.60
CA GLU A 226 34.54 -6.65 11.40
C GLU A 226 34.75 -7.90 10.53
N ILE A 227 33.76 -8.27 9.69
CA ILE A 227 33.88 -9.43 8.78
C ILE A 227 35.02 -9.23 7.78
N LEU A 228 35.17 -8.02 7.22
CA LEU A 228 36.24 -7.71 6.27
C LEU A 228 37.62 -7.73 6.95
N ALA A 229 37.72 -7.31 8.21
CA ALA A 229 38.95 -7.40 8.99
C ALA A 229 39.33 -8.86 9.33
N GLU A 230 38.34 -9.73 9.59
CA GLU A 230 38.55 -11.16 9.83
C GLU A 230 38.93 -11.94 8.56
N GLN A 231 38.44 -11.53 7.38
CA GLN A 231 38.77 -12.16 6.09
C GLN A 231 40.09 -11.66 5.47
N GLY A 232 40.66 -10.57 5.99
CA GLY A 232 41.94 -10.00 5.57
C GLY A 232 43.16 -10.53 6.34
N GLN A 233 42.97 -11.47 7.26
CA GLN A 233 44.02 -12.23 7.96
C GLN A 233 44.18 -13.63 7.35
#